data_AF-A0A1E8GKR5-F1
#
_entry.id   AF-A0A1E8GKR5-F1
#
_cell.length_a   1.000
_cell.length_b   1.000
_cell.length_c   1.000
_cell.angle_alpha   90.00
_cell.angle_beta   90.00
_cell.angle_gamma   90.00
#
_symmetry.space_group_name_H-M   'P 1'
#
loop_
_entity.id
_entity.type
_entity.pdbx_description
1 polymer ?
#
loop_
_entity_poly.entity_id
_entity_poly.type
_entity_poly.pdbx_seq_one_letter_code
_entity_poly.pdbx_strand_id
1 'polypeptide(L)'
;MTATKDKALAKMLEEITDKTTPQIHRIHNWICYQEDEELFNGILKKGKTLNEAYEFITSKARELAVNGSIFIEDDDVFSWVKEYYASDKIVVDMPVKKIPTPKKSEPLPDEILKVVNHKPKPTKKKSKEESGQMTIFDFLD
;
A
#
# COMPACT_ATOMS: atom_id res chain seq x y z
N MET A 1 24.01 18.00 1.96
CA MET A 1 22.95 18.02 0.95
C MET A 1 23.53 18.56 -0.34
N THR A 2 23.24 17.93 -1.47
CA THR A 2 23.66 18.41 -2.79
C THR A 2 22.67 19.46 -3.28
N ALA A 3 23.11 20.43 -4.08
CA ALA A 3 22.24 21.47 -4.63
C ALA A 3 21.06 20.88 -5.45
N THR A 4 21.24 19.69 -6.01
CA THR A 4 20.22 18.93 -6.73
C THR A 4 19.14 18.39 -5.79
N LYS A 5 19.52 17.82 -4.64
CA LYS A 5 18.60 17.33 -3.62
C LYS A 5 17.71 18.46 -3.09
N ASP A 6 18.30 19.59 -2.73
CA ASP A 6 17.54 20.73 -2.18
C ASP A 6 16.50 21.27 -3.16
N LYS A 7 16.86 21.37 -4.45
CA LYS A 7 15.93 21.78 -5.51
C LYS A 7 14.80 20.77 -5.70
N ALA A 8 15.11 19.48 -5.69
CA ALA A 8 14.10 18.42 -5.83
C ALA A 8 13.12 18.43 -4.66
N LEU A 9 13.63 18.55 -3.43
CA LEU A 9 12.79 18.63 -2.24
C LEU A 9 11.94 19.90 -2.21
N ALA A 10 12.48 21.05 -2.60
CA ALA A 10 11.72 22.29 -2.71
C ALA A 10 10.56 22.17 -3.71
N LYS A 11 10.82 21.59 -4.89
CA LYS A 11 9.77 21.30 -5.89
C LYS A 11 8.67 20.41 -5.31
N MET A 12 9.04 19.36 -4.59
CA MET A 12 8.05 18.46 -3.99
C MET A 12 7.24 19.13 -2.88
N LEU A 13 7.85 20.01 -2.08
CA LEU A 13 7.14 20.78 -1.06
C LEU A 13 6.07 21.70 -1.66
N GLU A 14 6.30 22.25 -2.85
CA GLU A 14 5.29 23.02 -3.58
C GLU A 14 4.09 22.15 -4.03
N GLU A 15 4.31 20.86 -4.27
CA GLU A 15 3.27 19.90 -4.64
C GLU A 15 2.48 19.37 -3.42
N ILE A 16 3.08 19.42 -2.23
CA ILE A 16 2.40 19.07 -0.99
C ILE A 16 1.42 20.21 -0.63
N THR A 17 0.14 19.90 -0.71
CA THR A 17 -0.95 20.83 -0.35
C THR A 17 -1.88 20.15 0.66
N ASP A 18 -2.87 20.88 1.17
CA ASP A 18 -3.86 20.33 2.11
C ASP A 18 -4.69 19.16 1.54
N LYS A 19 -4.68 18.98 0.21
CA LYS A 19 -5.40 17.91 -0.49
C LYS A 19 -4.57 16.64 -0.70
N THR A 20 -3.30 16.66 -0.31
CA THR A 20 -2.39 15.54 -0.51
C THR A 20 -2.77 14.36 0.38
N THR A 21 -2.73 13.15 -0.18
CA THR A 21 -3.12 11.94 0.55
C THR A 21 -2.00 11.45 1.48
N PRO A 22 -2.32 10.72 2.57
CA PRO A 22 -1.31 10.14 3.46
C PRO A 22 -0.30 9.24 2.73
N GLN A 23 -0.73 8.57 1.65
CA GLN A 23 0.12 7.71 0.82
C GLN A 23 1.18 8.54 0.08
N ILE A 24 0.79 9.69 -0.47
CA ILE A 24 1.73 10.61 -1.11
C ILE A 24 2.71 11.18 -0.08
N HIS A 25 2.25 11.52 1.13
CA HIS A 25 3.14 11.92 2.23
C HIS A 25 4.17 10.84 2.59
N ARG A 26 3.78 9.56 2.54
CA ARG A 26 4.72 8.46 2.78
C ARG A 26 5.81 8.41 1.72
N ILE A 27 5.45 8.58 0.45
CA ILE A 27 6.41 8.66 -0.66
C ILE A 27 7.35 9.85 -0.47
N HIS A 28 6.79 11.03 -0.19
CA HIS A 28 7.57 12.24 0.09
C HIS A 28 8.58 12.04 1.22
N ASN A 29 8.11 11.53 2.36
CA ASN A 29 8.96 11.30 3.53
C ASN A 29 10.08 10.31 3.22
N TRP A 30 9.78 9.23 2.50
CA TRP A 30 10.81 8.28 2.09
C TRP A 30 11.87 8.92 1.19
N ILE A 31 11.46 9.76 0.24
CA ILE A 31 12.37 10.52 -0.65
C ILE A 31 13.27 11.47 0.13
N CYS A 32 12.78 12.13 1.19
CA CYS A 32 13.59 13.02 2.03
C CYS A 32 14.82 12.33 2.65
N TYR A 33 14.69 11.04 2.99
CA TYR A 33 15.77 10.24 3.58
C TYR A 33 16.74 9.63 2.56
N GLN A 34 16.49 9.77 1.25
CA GLN A 34 17.39 9.24 0.22
C GLN A 34 18.58 10.16 -0.02
N GLU A 35 19.69 9.60 -0.51
CA GLU A 35 20.88 10.34 -0.98
C GLU A 35 21.21 10.02 -2.45
N ASP A 36 20.20 9.53 -3.20
CA ASP A 36 20.33 9.08 -4.59
C ASP A 36 20.20 10.27 -5.55
N GLU A 37 21.32 10.65 -6.18
CA GLU A 37 21.36 11.79 -7.11
C GLU A 37 20.58 11.53 -8.41
N GLU A 38 20.50 10.29 -8.89
CA GLU A 38 19.71 9.95 -10.08
C GLU A 38 18.22 10.12 -9.81
N LEU A 39 17.77 9.69 -8.62
CA LEU A 39 16.40 9.91 -8.15
C LEU A 39 16.06 11.41 -8.11
N PHE A 40 16.91 12.24 -7.51
CA PHE A 40 16.67 13.69 -7.44
C PHE A 40 16.66 14.37 -8.80
N ASN A 41 17.55 13.97 -9.71
CA ASN A 41 17.52 14.44 -11.09
C ASN A 41 16.23 14.02 -11.80
N GLY A 42 15.75 12.80 -11.55
CA GLY A 42 14.47 12.30 -12.05
C GLY A 42 13.27 13.13 -11.58
N ILE A 43 13.23 13.52 -10.31
CA ILE A 43 12.18 14.37 -9.73
C ILE A 43 12.13 15.76 -10.39
N LEU A 44 13.28 16.28 -10.82
CA LEU A 44 13.40 17.57 -11.50
C LEU A 44 12.98 17.52 -12.98
N LYS A 45 12.76 16.34 -13.56
CA LYS A 45 12.27 16.23 -14.95
C LYS A 45 10.85 16.82 -15.06
N LYS A 46 10.56 17.44 -16.21
CA LYS A 46 9.24 18.01 -16.49
C LYS A 46 8.18 16.90 -16.54
N GLY A 47 7.00 17.17 -15.97
CA GLY A 47 5.90 16.20 -15.92
C GLY A 47 6.16 15.02 -14.99
N LYS A 48 7.07 15.16 -14.02
CA LYS A 48 7.20 14.21 -12.92
C LYS A 48 6.65 14.88 -11.67
N THR A 49 5.57 14.34 -11.12
CA THR A 49 4.93 14.84 -9.90
C THR A 49 4.72 13.70 -8.90
N LEU A 50 4.58 14.04 -7.63
CA LEU A 50 4.23 13.11 -6.56
C LEU A 50 2.90 12.39 -6.82
N ASN A 51 1.93 13.09 -7.40
CA ASN A 51 0.64 12.49 -7.73
C ASN A 51 0.77 11.46 -8.86
N GLU A 52 1.50 11.78 -9.93
CA GLU A 52 1.74 10.82 -11.02
C GLU A 52 2.59 9.63 -10.56
N ALA A 53 3.55 9.83 -9.65
CA ALA A 53 4.30 8.74 -9.04
C ALA A 53 3.36 7.80 -8.26
N TYR A 54 2.43 8.36 -7.47
CA TYR A 54 1.43 7.57 -6.75
C TYR A 54 0.48 6.82 -7.70
N GLU A 55 0.04 7.45 -8.79
CA GLU A 55 -0.79 6.80 -9.81
C GLU A 55 -0.07 5.65 -10.50
N PHE A 56 1.21 5.84 -10.84
CA PHE A 56 2.06 4.79 -11.41
C PHE A 56 2.19 3.57 -10.49
N ILE A 57 2.50 3.80 -9.21
CA ILE A 57 2.62 2.75 -8.20
C ILE A 57 1.29 2.02 -8.03
N THR A 58 0.18 2.76 -7.99
CA THR A 58 -1.16 2.18 -7.87
C THR A 58 -1.51 1.35 -9.11
N SER A 59 -1.10 1.77 -10.31
CA SER A 59 -1.29 0.98 -11.53
C SER A 59 -0.53 -0.33 -11.46
N LYS A 60 0.75 -0.30 -11.07
CA LYS A 60 1.55 -1.53 -10.87
C LYS A 60 0.92 -2.46 -9.84
N ALA A 61 0.49 -1.93 -8.69
CA ALA A 61 -0.17 -2.73 -7.67
C ALA A 61 -1.45 -3.40 -8.19
N ARG A 62 -2.23 -2.70 -9.03
CA ARG A 62 -3.45 -3.25 -9.65
C ARG A 62 -3.16 -4.37 -10.64
N GLU A 63 -2.08 -4.26 -11.42
CA GLU A 63 -1.66 -5.30 -12.37
C GLU A 63 -1.29 -6.61 -11.67
N LEU A 64 -0.71 -6.51 -10.47
CA LEU A 64 -0.31 -7.67 -9.68
C LEU A 64 -1.45 -8.21 -8.80
N ALA A 65 -2.55 -7.47 -8.63
CA ALA A 65 -3.62 -7.83 -7.72
C ALA A 65 -4.39 -9.07 -8.17
N VAL A 66 -4.51 -10.05 -7.25
CA VAL A 66 -5.33 -11.24 -7.46
C VAL A 66 -6.67 -11.02 -6.77
N ASN A 67 -7.77 -11.14 -7.52
CA ASN A 67 -9.12 -10.86 -7.02
C ASN A 67 -9.28 -9.46 -6.39
N GLY A 68 -8.55 -8.46 -6.90
CA GLY A 68 -8.63 -7.07 -6.45
C GLY A 68 -7.89 -6.78 -5.14
N SER A 69 -7.09 -7.72 -4.62
CA SER A 69 -6.26 -7.52 -3.44
C SER A 69 -4.83 -7.98 -3.68
N ILE A 70 -3.88 -7.31 -3.02
CA ILE A 70 -2.46 -7.69 -3.03
C ILE A 70 -1.79 -7.26 -1.73
N PHE A 71 -0.82 -8.06 -1.29
CA PHE A 71 0.13 -7.68 -0.25
C PHE A 71 1.44 -7.29 -0.94
N ILE A 72 1.88 -6.05 -0.74
CA ILE A 72 3.12 -5.51 -1.30
C ILE A 72 3.91 -4.92 -0.14
N GLU A 73 5.20 -5.23 -0.06
CA GLU A 73 6.08 -4.65 0.93
C GLU A 73 6.46 -3.20 0.57
N ASP A 74 6.75 -2.39 1.58
CA ASP A 74 7.14 -0.99 1.36
C ASP A 74 8.37 -0.88 0.44
N ASP A 75 9.32 -1.79 0.56
CA ASP A 75 10.55 -1.80 -0.26
C ASP A 75 10.25 -1.99 -1.75
N ASP A 76 9.28 -2.85 -2.10
CA ASP A 76 8.82 -3.02 -3.49
C ASP A 76 8.16 -1.74 -4.01
N VAL A 77 7.33 -1.11 -3.19
CA VAL A 77 6.69 0.17 -3.52
C VAL A 77 7.73 1.25 -3.77
N PHE A 78 8.75 1.35 -2.91
CA PHE A 78 9.83 2.32 -3.05
C PHE A 78 10.75 2.02 -4.23
N SER A 79 10.94 0.75 -4.58
CA SER A 79 11.63 0.37 -5.81
C SER A 79 10.91 0.93 -7.04
N TRP A 80 9.58 0.85 -7.07
CA TRP A 80 8.79 1.43 -8.17
C TRP A 80 8.81 2.96 -8.18
N VAL A 81 8.94 3.63 -7.02
CA VAL A 81 9.19 5.07 -6.96
C VAL A 81 10.49 5.41 -7.72
N LYS A 82 11.58 4.68 -7.44
CA LYS A 82 12.86 4.90 -8.14
C LYS A 82 12.72 4.66 -9.63
N GLU A 83 12.07 3.57 -10.02
CA GLU A 83 11.83 3.24 -11.43
C GLU A 83 11.03 4.32 -12.16
N TYR A 84 10.00 4.88 -11.52
CA TYR A 84 9.19 5.94 -12.10
C TYR A 84 10.02 7.20 -12.40
N TYR A 85 10.87 7.63 -11.47
CA TYR A 85 11.69 8.83 -11.65
C TYR A 85 12.92 8.60 -12.54
N ALA A 86 13.45 7.38 -12.57
CA ALA A 86 14.49 6.99 -13.53
C ALA A 86 13.95 6.99 -14.97
N SER A 87 12.70 6.58 -15.17
CA SER A 87 12.08 6.49 -16.49
C SER A 87 11.84 7.85 -17.14
N ASP A 88 12.20 8.01 -18.42
CA ASP A 88 11.93 9.23 -19.21
C ASP A 88 10.47 9.34 -19.68
N LYS A 89 9.67 8.29 -19.53
CA LYS A 89 8.25 8.32 -19.90
C LYS A 89 7.46 9.13 -18.88
N ILE A 90 6.90 10.25 -19.34
CA ILE A 90 5.83 10.97 -18.65
C ILE A 90 4.58 10.13 -18.88
N VAL A 91 3.94 9.65 -17.81
CA VAL A 91 2.70 8.87 -17.90
C VAL A 91 1.56 9.84 -18.19
N VAL A 92 1.55 10.41 -19.39
CA VAL A 92 0.41 11.17 -19.90
C VAL A 92 -0.54 10.15 -20.52
N ASP A 93 -1.74 10.09 -19.95
CA ASP A 93 -2.88 9.30 -20.43
C ASP A 93 -2.81 7.79 -20.18
N MET A 94 -3.35 7.35 -19.05
CA MET A 94 -4.08 6.09 -19.02
C MET A 94 -5.56 6.35 -18.72
N PRO A 95 -6.48 5.98 -19.62
CA PRO A 95 -7.91 6.10 -19.35
C PRO A 95 -8.24 5.18 -18.18
N VAL A 96 -8.69 5.76 -17.07
CA VAL A 96 -9.25 5.04 -15.92
C VAL A 96 -10.46 4.25 -16.42
N LYS A 97 -10.23 2.98 -16.75
CA LYS A 97 -11.30 2.05 -17.10
C LYS A 97 -12.12 1.83 -15.83
N LYS A 98 -13.28 2.52 -15.74
CA LYS A 98 -14.25 2.35 -14.66
C LYS A 98 -14.60 0.87 -14.56
N ILE A 99 -14.24 0.26 -13.43
CA ILE A 99 -14.58 -1.13 -13.13
C ILE A 99 -16.09 -1.15 -12.79
N PRO A 100 -16.91 -2.01 -13.42
CA PRO A 100 -18.29 -2.19 -12.99
C PRO A 100 -18.30 -2.85 -11.61
N THR A 101 -19.07 -2.26 -10.69
CA THR A 101 -19.35 -2.79 -9.34
C THR A 101 -19.83 -4.24 -9.41
N PRO A 102 -19.25 -5.19 -8.65
CA PRO A 102 -19.77 -6.55 -8.62
C PRO A 102 -21.17 -6.55 -7.99
N LYS A 103 -22.13 -7.11 -8.72
CA LYS A 103 -23.46 -7.45 -8.19
C LYS A 103 -23.26 -8.52 -7.11
N LYS A 104 -23.92 -8.30 -5.97
CA LYS A 104 -24.10 -9.20 -4.83
C LYS A 104 -24.26 -10.66 -5.28
N SER A 105 -23.29 -11.50 -4.96
CA SER A 105 -23.39 -12.97 -5.07
C SER A 105 -23.53 -13.57 -3.66
N GLU A 106 -24.53 -14.43 -3.51
CA GLU A 106 -24.85 -15.24 -2.33
C GLU A 106 -23.66 -16.11 -1.85
N PRO A 107 -23.63 -16.50 -0.57
CA PRO A 107 -22.47 -17.14 0.05
C PRO A 107 -22.23 -18.56 -0.49
N LEU A 108 -20.97 -18.88 -0.79
CA LEU A 108 -20.53 -20.22 -1.17
C LEU A 108 -20.26 -21.09 0.07
N PRO A 109 -20.52 -22.42 0.02
CA PRO A 109 -20.40 -23.32 1.17
C PRO A 109 -18.95 -23.67 1.56
N ASP A 110 -18.71 -23.84 2.87
CA ASP A 110 -17.46 -24.26 3.48
C ASP A 110 -17.12 -25.75 3.25
N GLU A 111 -16.29 -26.07 2.25
CA GLU A 111 -15.46 -27.28 2.18
C GLU A 111 -14.59 -27.14 0.91
N ILE A 112 -13.27 -26.94 0.95
CA ILE A 112 -12.23 -27.97 1.03
C ILE A 112 -10.87 -27.25 1.03
N LEU A 113 -10.13 -27.25 2.13
CA LEU A 113 -8.65 -27.21 2.12
C LEU A 113 -8.15 -28.16 3.22
N LYS A 114 -7.90 -29.41 2.84
CA LYS A 114 -7.10 -30.38 3.60
C LYS A 114 -5.73 -30.50 2.94
N VAL A 115 -4.74 -30.92 3.76
CA VAL A 115 -3.33 -31.33 3.46
C VAL A 115 -2.34 -30.19 3.77
N VAL A 116 -1.49 -30.16 4.82
CA VAL A 116 -0.61 -31.16 5.52
C VAL A 116 -0.42 -30.71 6.99
N ASN A 117 -0.85 -31.42 8.05
CA ASN A 117 -0.30 -32.58 8.77
C ASN A 117 0.87 -32.31 9.77
N HIS A 118 0.55 -32.20 11.07
CA HIS A 118 1.33 -32.80 12.18
C HIS A 118 0.39 -33.15 13.35
N LYS A 119 0.31 -34.45 13.69
CA LYS A 119 -0.30 -35.00 14.92
C LYS A 119 0.81 -35.26 15.95
N PRO A 120 0.51 -35.15 17.25
CA PRO A 120 0.10 -36.34 18.03
C PRO A 120 -1.26 -36.17 18.74
N LYS A 121 -1.84 -37.31 19.16
CA LYS A 121 -3.23 -37.55 19.64
C LYS A 121 -3.19 -37.87 21.16
N PRO A 122 -4.33 -38.14 21.85
CA PRO A 122 -5.36 -37.23 22.42
C PRO A 122 -5.50 -37.35 23.96
N THR A 123 -6.21 -36.41 24.61
CA THR A 123 -7.01 -36.70 25.82
C THR A 123 -8.26 -35.82 25.87
N LYS A 124 -9.41 -36.47 26.11
CA LYS A 124 -10.78 -35.92 26.10
C LYS A 124 -11.07 -35.06 27.34
N LYS A 125 -11.91 -34.02 27.19
CA LYS A 125 -13.19 -33.85 27.93
C LYS A 125 -14.02 -32.69 27.34
N LYS A 126 -15.34 -32.93 27.21
CA LYS A 126 -16.40 -32.00 26.76
C LYS A 126 -16.81 -31.06 27.90
N SER A 127 -17.23 -29.82 27.59
CA SER A 127 -18.58 -29.27 27.88
C SER A 127 -18.67 -27.77 27.51
N LYS A 128 -19.89 -27.36 27.12
CA LYS A 128 -20.37 -25.97 26.93
C LYS A 128 -20.19 -25.16 28.22
N GLU A 129 -20.03 -23.83 28.12
CA GLU A 129 -21.04 -22.80 28.47
C GLU A 129 -20.39 -21.41 28.47
N GLU A 130 -21.08 -20.42 27.89
CA GLU A 130 -20.76 -19.00 28.06
C GLU A 130 -20.81 -18.66 29.55
N SER A 131 -19.72 -18.11 30.09
CA SER A 131 -19.81 -17.33 31.32
C SER A 131 -18.67 -16.32 31.41
N GLY A 132 -19.03 -15.06 31.60
CA GLY A 132 -18.16 -14.09 32.26
C GLY A 132 -17.31 -13.19 31.36
N GLN A 133 -17.92 -12.43 30.44
CA GLN A 133 -17.42 -11.07 30.27
C GLN A 133 -17.74 -10.33 31.58
N MET A 134 -16.80 -10.30 32.51
CA MET A 134 -16.94 -9.47 33.71
C MET A 134 -16.91 -8.01 33.25
N THR A 135 -18.00 -7.28 33.51
CA THR A 135 -18.09 -5.86 33.18
C THR A 135 -17.24 -5.05 34.15
N ILE A 136 -16.68 -3.93 33.68
CA ILE A 136 -15.86 -2.99 34.47
C ILE A 136 -16.53 -2.52 35.78
N PHE A 137 -17.86 -2.61 35.86
CA PHE A 137 -18.63 -2.29 37.06
C PHE A 137 -18.42 -3.28 38.24
N ASP A 138 -17.88 -4.47 38.00
CA ASP A 138 -17.64 -5.49 39.05
C ASP A 138 -16.38 -5.18 39.91
N PHE A 139 -15.59 -4.17 39.54
CA PHE A 139 -14.37 -3.76 40.24
C PHE A 139 -14.50 -2.43 41.02
N LEU A 140 -15.69 -1.82 41.04
CA LEU A 140 -15.99 -0.64 41.86
C LEU A 140 -16.85 -1.05 43.07
N ASP A 141 -16.22 -1.68 44.06
CA ASP A 141 -16.68 -1.72 45.46
C ASP A 141 -15.49 -1.52 46.40
#